data_AF-A0A954QF42-F1
#
_entry.id   AF-A0A954QF42-F1
#
_cell.length_a   1.000
_cell.length_b   1.000
_cell.length_c   1.000
_cell.angle_alpha   90.00
_cell.angle_beta   90.00
_cell.angle_gamma   90.00
#
_symmetry.space_group_name_H-M   'P 1'
#
loop_
_entity.id
_entity.type
_entity.pdbx_description
1 polymer ?
#
loop_
_entity_poly.entity_id
_entity_poly.type
_entity_poly.pdbx_seq_one_letter_code
_entity_poly.pdbx_strand_id
1 'polypeptide(L)'
;MSRYEKFDRSLLDLRHLAERGHDMTIGQLASLAPPPTSFEHPEFDQLVQAMVQARQAERPVVVMMGGHPIKVGMSRFLVDLIERGLVTHVATNGAGIIHDFELAMVGGTSENVAKWIQVGQFGLWRETSRLNDIIVEAADREEGLGEAVGRVIEEEQLPNRKVSIAAAGYHAGVPITSHVSIGSDIIHAMQNCDGAALGQVTYTDFLI
;
A
#
# COMPACT_ATOMS: atom_id res chain seq x y z
N MET A 1 16.11 27.76 -11.82
CA MET A 1 16.67 27.02 -10.66
C MET A 1 16.13 27.62 -9.37
N SER A 2 16.05 26.84 -8.28
CA SER A 2 15.58 27.33 -6.97
C SER A 2 16.51 28.41 -6.41
N ARG A 3 15.98 29.34 -5.61
CA ARG A 3 16.79 30.31 -4.86
C ARG A 3 17.46 29.72 -3.61
N TYR A 4 17.01 28.54 -3.19
CA TYR A 4 17.47 27.86 -1.98
C TYR A 4 18.29 26.63 -2.34
N GLU A 5 19.30 26.35 -1.50
CA GLU A 5 20.03 25.09 -1.52
C GLU A 5 19.06 23.92 -1.41
N LYS A 6 19.23 22.94 -2.28
CA LYS A 6 18.45 21.71 -2.26
C LYS A 6 19.27 20.62 -1.59
N PHE A 7 18.60 19.81 -0.79
CA PHE A 7 19.20 18.61 -0.22
C PHE A 7 19.73 17.70 -1.34
N ASP A 8 21.01 17.33 -1.25
CA ASP A 8 21.64 16.39 -2.17
C ASP A 8 21.30 14.95 -1.76
N ARG A 9 20.35 14.35 -2.48
CA ARG A 9 19.89 12.98 -2.22
C ARG A 9 20.96 11.93 -2.50
N SER A 10 22.03 12.24 -3.23
CA SER A 10 23.14 11.31 -3.47
C SER A 10 23.97 11.03 -2.22
N LEU A 11 23.80 11.84 -1.18
CA LEU A 11 24.43 11.65 0.12
C LEU A 11 23.71 10.61 0.99
N LEU A 12 22.53 10.14 0.59
CA LEU A 12 21.77 9.14 1.35
C LEU A 12 22.30 7.73 1.08
N ASP A 13 22.63 7.00 2.14
CA ASP A 13 22.96 5.58 2.07
C ASP A 13 21.71 4.72 2.31
N LEU A 14 21.23 4.06 1.25
CA LEU A 14 20.16 3.08 1.37
C LEU A 14 20.76 1.75 1.84
N ARG A 15 20.25 1.20 2.94
CA ARG A 15 20.65 -0.12 3.46
C ARG A 15 19.74 -1.24 2.98
N HIS A 16 20.16 -2.49 3.17
CA HIS A 16 19.29 -3.62 2.85
C HIS A 16 18.11 -3.67 3.81
N LEU A 17 16.90 -3.85 3.26
CA LEU A 17 15.65 -3.95 4.00
C LEU A 17 15.68 -5.08 5.04
N ALA A 18 16.44 -6.14 4.77
CA ALA A 18 16.66 -7.24 5.71
C ALA A 18 17.36 -6.81 7.02
N GLU A 19 18.11 -5.70 7.01
CA GLU A 19 18.77 -5.15 8.21
C GLU A 19 17.80 -4.38 9.12
N ARG A 20 16.61 -4.01 8.61
CA ARG A 20 15.64 -3.14 9.28
C ARG A 20 15.00 -3.79 10.51
N GLY A 21 14.73 -5.09 10.42
CA GLY A 21 13.71 -5.76 11.23
C GLY A 21 12.29 -5.32 10.84
N HIS A 22 11.29 -6.13 11.18
CA HIS A 22 9.88 -5.89 10.83
C HIS A 22 9.00 -6.02 12.06
N ASP A 23 8.18 -5.00 12.33
CA ASP A 23 7.20 -5.04 13.43
C ASP A 23 5.95 -5.85 13.05
N MET A 24 5.70 -6.00 11.74
CA MET A 24 4.60 -6.79 11.19
C MET A 24 5.14 -7.72 10.09
N THR A 25 4.83 -9.01 10.20
CA THR A 25 5.23 -10.06 9.26
C THR A 25 4.03 -10.88 8.78
N ILE A 26 4.18 -11.61 7.68
CA ILE A 26 3.12 -12.49 7.15
C ILE A 26 2.63 -13.53 8.17
N GLY A 27 3.48 -13.93 9.13
CA GLY A 27 3.13 -14.87 10.19
C GLY A 27 2.18 -14.28 11.24
N GLN A 28 2.07 -12.96 11.31
CA GLN A 28 1.20 -12.23 12.25
C GLN A 28 -0.12 -11.79 11.58
N LEU A 29 -0.32 -12.08 10.30
CA LEU A 29 -1.58 -11.78 9.62
C LEU A 29 -2.72 -12.54 10.28
N ALA A 30 -3.81 -11.82 10.54
CA ALA A 30 -4.98 -12.43 11.14
C ALA A 30 -5.59 -13.48 10.21
N SER A 31 -6.12 -14.53 10.83
CA SER A 31 -6.82 -15.60 10.14
C SER A 31 -8.21 -15.13 9.71
N LEU A 32 -8.68 -15.58 8.54
CA LEU A 32 -10.07 -15.39 8.12
C LEU A 32 -11.07 -16.24 8.93
N ALA A 33 -10.58 -17.05 9.88
CA ALA A 33 -11.45 -17.77 10.80
C ALA A 33 -12.27 -16.80 11.65
N PRO A 34 -13.55 -17.11 11.94
CA PRO A 34 -14.35 -16.32 12.85
C PRO A 34 -13.64 -16.12 14.20
N PRO A 35 -13.66 -14.90 14.77
CA PRO A 35 -13.08 -14.69 16.08
C PRO A 35 -13.86 -15.50 17.13
N PRO A 36 -13.20 -15.89 18.25
CA PRO A 36 -13.86 -16.64 19.32
C PRO A 36 -14.99 -15.84 20.00
N THR A 37 -14.97 -14.52 19.87
CA THR A 37 -16.03 -13.62 20.31
C THR A 37 -16.40 -12.72 19.15
N SER A 38 -17.68 -12.70 18.80
CA SER A 38 -18.20 -11.78 17.80
C SER A 38 -17.95 -10.34 18.23
N PHE A 39 -17.63 -9.48 17.27
CA PHE A 39 -17.62 -8.04 17.52
C PHE A 39 -19.06 -7.58 17.71
N GLU A 40 -19.36 -6.98 18.86
CA GLU A 40 -20.69 -6.48 19.18
C GLU A 40 -20.67 -4.95 19.20
N HIS A 41 -21.38 -4.36 18.24
CA HIS A 41 -21.70 -2.94 18.23
C HIS A 41 -23.08 -2.75 17.59
N PRO A 42 -23.96 -1.89 18.12
CA PRO A 42 -25.32 -1.72 17.59
C PRO A 42 -25.40 -1.37 16.10
N GLU A 43 -24.35 -0.74 15.58
CA GLU A 43 -24.23 -0.33 14.17
C GLU A 43 -23.51 -1.35 13.29
N PHE A 44 -22.89 -2.39 13.85
CA PHE A 44 -22.11 -3.36 13.08
C PHE A 44 -22.99 -4.14 12.10
N ASP A 45 -24.10 -4.70 12.60
CA ASP A 45 -25.05 -5.44 11.76
C ASP A 45 -25.70 -4.52 10.72
N GLN A 46 -25.91 -3.24 11.05
CA GLN A 46 -26.43 -2.25 10.11
C GLN A 46 -25.44 -1.97 8.98
N LEU A 47 -24.15 -1.83 9.30
CA LEU A 47 -23.08 -1.68 8.31
C LEU A 47 -22.99 -2.90 7.40
N VAL A 48 -22.96 -4.11 7.97
CA VAL A 48 -22.90 -5.36 7.21
C VAL A 48 -24.10 -5.46 6.26
N GLN A 49 -25.31 -5.19 6.75
CA GLN A 49 -26.51 -5.24 5.94
C GLN A 49 -26.50 -4.17 4.83
N ALA A 50 -26.03 -2.96 5.11
CA ALA A 50 -25.91 -1.90 4.12
C ALA A 50 -24.91 -2.26 3.01
N MET A 51 -23.76 -2.86 3.35
CA MET A 51 -22.79 -3.35 2.37
C MET A 51 -23.40 -4.43 1.48
N VAL A 52 -24.06 -5.44 2.09
CA VAL A 52 -24.70 -6.53 1.34
C VAL A 52 -25.80 -6.00 0.41
N GLN A 53 -26.66 -5.12 0.89
CA GLN A 53 -27.73 -4.51 0.08
C GLN A 53 -27.19 -3.66 -1.07
N ALA A 54 -26.12 -2.88 -0.82
CA ALA A 54 -25.47 -2.11 -1.87
C ALA A 54 -24.98 -3.05 -2.98
N ARG A 55 -24.31 -4.14 -2.62
CA ARG A 55 -23.78 -5.10 -3.61
C ARG A 55 -24.86 -5.90 -4.33
N GLN A 56 -25.94 -6.31 -3.64
CA GLN A 56 -27.10 -6.94 -4.28
C GLN A 56 -27.80 -6.00 -5.29
N ALA A 57 -27.74 -4.69 -5.06
CA ALA A 57 -28.23 -3.68 -5.97
C ALA A 57 -27.17 -3.19 -6.98
N GLU A 58 -26.05 -3.89 -7.12
CA GLU A 58 -24.92 -3.57 -8.02
C GLU A 58 -24.29 -2.19 -7.76
N ARG A 59 -24.44 -1.64 -6.54
CA ARG A 59 -23.87 -0.35 -6.13
C ARG A 59 -22.46 -0.52 -5.56
N PRO A 60 -21.55 0.43 -5.80
CA PRO A 60 -20.18 0.33 -5.33
C PRO A 60 -20.09 0.36 -3.79
N VAL A 61 -19.10 -0.36 -3.26
CA VAL A 61 -18.69 -0.30 -1.85
C VAL A 61 -17.20 0.05 -1.85
N VAL A 62 -16.92 1.27 -1.40
CA VAL A 62 -15.58 1.88 -1.42
C VAL A 62 -14.99 1.86 -0.03
N VAL A 63 -13.78 1.32 0.11
CA VAL A 63 -13.01 1.36 1.36
C VAL A 63 -11.94 2.42 1.25
N MET A 64 -11.96 3.41 2.14
CA MET A 64 -10.91 4.43 2.25
C MET A 64 -10.10 4.18 3.52
N MET A 65 -8.79 3.99 3.39
CA MET A 65 -7.93 3.62 4.53
C MET A 65 -6.50 4.16 4.40
N GLY A 66 -5.84 4.42 5.51
CA GLY A 66 -4.37 4.55 5.52
C GLY A 66 -3.68 3.19 5.58
N GLY A 67 -2.36 3.15 5.74
CA GLY A 67 -1.62 1.89 5.88
C GLY A 67 -1.86 1.08 7.17
N HIS A 68 -2.55 1.65 8.18
CA HIS A 68 -2.69 1.02 9.49
C HIS A 68 -3.34 -0.39 9.48
N PRO A 69 -4.42 -0.67 8.74
CA PRO A 69 -4.98 -2.02 8.64
C PRO A 69 -3.96 -3.07 8.18
N ILE A 70 -3.04 -2.73 7.28
CA ILE A 70 -1.97 -3.63 6.83
C ILE A 70 -0.97 -3.85 7.97
N LYS A 71 -0.59 -2.77 8.66
CA LYS A 71 0.34 -2.82 9.81
C LYS A 71 -0.17 -3.65 11.00
N VAL A 72 -1.49 -3.83 11.12
CA VAL A 72 -2.12 -4.66 12.17
C VAL A 72 -2.62 -6.00 11.63
N GLY A 73 -2.21 -6.36 10.41
CA GLY A 73 -2.35 -7.71 9.87
C GLY A 73 -3.71 -8.04 9.28
N MET A 74 -4.47 -7.03 8.83
CA MET A 74 -5.82 -7.18 8.30
C MET A 74 -5.88 -7.32 6.77
N SER A 75 -4.75 -7.35 6.07
CA SER A 75 -4.74 -7.33 4.59
C SER A 75 -5.54 -8.47 3.97
N ARG A 76 -5.49 -9.68 4.55
CA ARG A 76 -6.26 -10.85 4.09
C ARG A 76 -7.76 -10.63 4.06
N PHE A 77 -8.31 -9.86 5.00
CA PHE A 77 -9.74 -9.57 5.02
C PHE A 77 -10.14 -8.67 3.87
N LEU A 78 -9.30 -7.69 3.52
CA LEU A 78 -9.54 -6.82 2.37
C LEU A 78 -9.40 -7.59 1.06
N VAL A 79 -8.40 -8.47 0.95
CA VAL A 79 -8.27 -9.40 -0.18
C VAL A 79 -9.53 -10.26 -0.32
N ASP A 80 -9.98 -10.91 0.75
CA ASP A 80 -11.19 -11.76 0.73
C ASP A 80 -12.45 -10.98 0.35
N LEU A 81 -12.60 -9.74 0.84
CA LEU A 81 -13.73 -8.88 0.49
C LEU A 81 -13.70 -8.42 -0.97
N ILE A 82 -12.51 -8.18 -1.53
CA ILE A 82 -12.32 -7.87 -2.96
C ILE A 82 -12.67 -9.09 -3.81
N GLU A 83 -12.10 -10.26 -3.49
CA GLU A 83 -12.31 -11.52 -4.23
C GLU A 83 -13.78 -11.97 -4.22
N ARG A 84 -14.51 -11.68 -3.13
CA ARG A 84 -15.96 -11.94 -3.03
C ARG A 84 -16.83 -10.88 -3.72
N GLY A 85 -16.23 -9.84 -4.30
CA GLY A 85 -16.94 -8.73 -4.92
C GLY A 85 -17.75 -7.88 -3.94
N LEU A 86 -17.40 -7.93 -2.64
CA LEU A 86 -18.06 -7.14 -1.58
C LEU A 86 -17.47 -5.73 -1.48
N VAL A 87 -16.17 -5.59 -1.73
CA VAL A 87 -15.47 -4.31 -1.89
C VAL A 87 -15.15 -4.13 -3.37
N THR A 88 -15.48 -2.96 -3.92
CA THR A 88 -15.32 -2.66 -5.35
C THR A 88 -14.33 -1.54 -5.63
N HIS A 89 -13.74 -0.95 -4.60
CA HIS A 89 -12.69 0.06 -4.71
C HIS A 89 -11.97 0.16 -3.37
N VAL A 90 -10.64 0.26 -3.41
CA VAL A 90 -9.85 0.64 -2.23
C VAL A 90 -9.07 1.91 -2.54
N ALA A 91 -9.30 2.95 -1.75
CA ALA A 91 -8.53 4.18 -1.80
C ALA A 91 -7.60 4.23 -0.58
N THR A 92 -6.31 4.44 -0.82
CA THR A 92 -5.31 4.52 0.24
C THR A 92 -4.35 5.69 0.08
N ASN A 93 -3.44 5.85 1.05
CA ASN A 93 -2.33 6.79 0.96
C ASN A 93 -1.04 6.05 0.56
N GLY A 94 0.05 6.79 0.29
CA GLY A 94 1.32 6.18 -0.10
C GLY A 94 1.83 5.15 0.91
N ALA A 95 1.67 5.40 2.21
CA ALA A 95 2.00 4.43 3.25
C ALA A 95 1.28 3.08 3.09
N GLY A 96 0.01 3.07 2.65
CA GLY A 96 -0.72 1.82 2.35
C GLY A 96 -0.03 1.00 1.27
N ILE A 97 0.35 1.64 0.16
CA ILE A 97 1.07 1.00 -0.94
C ILE A 97 2.45 0.51 -0.51
N ILE A 98 3.19 1.30 0.28
CA ILE A 98 4.50 0.90 0.78
C ILE A 98 4.39 -0.37 1.64
N HIS A 99 3.44 -0.39 2.58
CA HIS A 99 3.24 -1.55 3.44
C HIS A 99 2.79 -2.79 2.67
N ASP A 100 1.89 -2.62 1.71
CA ASP A 100 1.40 -3.71 0.86
C ASP A 100 2.52 -4.31 0.00
N PHE A 101 3.31 -3.45 -0.66
CA PHE A 101 4.43 -3.85 -1.51
C PHE A 101 5.55 -4.56 -0.73
N GLU A 102 5.97 -4.01 0.41
CA GLU A 102 6.98 -4.66 1.26
C GLU A 102 6.50 -6.03 1.76
N LEU A 103 5.23 -6.13 2.17
CA LEU A 103 4.65 -7.39 2.61
C LEU A 103 4.65 -8.43 1.47
N ALA A 104 4.27 -8.03 0.25
CA ALA A 104 4.30 -8.89 -0.93
C ALA A 104 5.73 -9.36 -1.28
N MET A 105 6.69 -8.44 -1.24
CA MET A 105 8.07 -8.67 -1.68
C MET A 105 8.90 -9.49 -0.69
N VAL A 106 8.88 -9.15 0.60
CA VAL A 106 9.77 -9.76 1.61
C VAL A 106 9.05 -10.42 2.77
N GLY A 107 7.72 -10.34 2.83
CA GLY A 107 6.93 -10.97 3.89
C GLY A 107 6.95 -10.20 5.21
N GLY A 108 7.41 -8.94 5.22
CA GLY A 108 7.51 -8.12 6.40
C GLY A 108 7.48 -6.62 6.08
N THR A 109 6.88 -5.84 6.97
CA THR A 109 6.75 -4.40 6.85
C THR A 109 6.75 -3.71 8.21
N SER A 110 6.72 -2.37 8.21
CA SER A 110 6.90 -1.51 9.37
C SER A 110 8.30 -1.60 9.99
N GLU A 111 8.69 -0.52 10.65
CA GLU A 111 10.00 -0.41 11.26
C GLU A 111 9.90 0.35 12.59
N ASN A 112 10.87 0.11 13.46
CA ASN A 112 11.00 0.85 14.70
C ASN A 112 11.44 2.29 14.40
N VAL A 113 10.46 3.18 14.28
CA VAL A 113 10.64 4.60 13.95
C VAL A 113 11.63 5.28 14.91
N ALA A 114 11.47 5.06 16.21
CA ALA A 114 12.31 5.70 17.23
C ALA A 114 13.78 5.32 17.08
N LYS A 115 14.06 4.03 16.84
CA LYS A 115 15.41 3.51 16.59
C LYS A 115 16.02 4.13 15.33
N TRP A 116 15.30 4.09 14.21
CA TRP A 116 15.88 4.45 12.91
C TRP A 116 16.03 5.95 12.69
N ILE A 117 15.19 6.78 13.31
CA ILE A 117 15.37 8.23 13.31
C ILE A 117 16.66 8.63 14.03
N GLN A 118 16.98 8.00 15.17
CA GLN A 118 18.18 8.34 15.96
C GLN A 118 19.49 8.17 15.21
N VAL A 119 19.52 7.24 14.24
CA VAL A 119 20.72 6.94 13.42
C VAL A 119 20.59 7.43 11.98
N GLY A 120 19.54 8.19 11.65
CA GLY A 120 19.32 8.76 10.32
C GLY A 120 19.02 7.74 9.21
N GLN A 121 18.50 6.56 9.53
CA GLN A 121 18.20 5.48 8.57
C GLN A 121 16.70 5.25 8.36
N PHE A 122 15.83 6.05 8.98
CA PHE A 122 14.38 5.86 8.89
C PHE A 122 13.90 5.91 7.44
N GLY A 123 13.31 4.81 6.98
CA GLY A 123 12.77 4.70 5.62
C GLY A 123 13.80 4.62 4.48
N LEU A 124 15.10 4.50 4.77
CA LEU A 124 16.16 4.49 3.75
C LEU A 124 16.58 3.05 3.38
N TRP A 125 15.71 2.36 2.66
CA TRP A 125 15.87 0.93 2.34
C TRP A 125 15.87 0.66 0.82
N ARG A 126 16.86 -0.11 0.34
CA ARG A 126 17.10 -0.36 -1.10
C ARG A 126 15.93 -1.04 -1.77
N GLU A 127 15.39 -2.09 -1.17
CA GLU A 127 14.32 -2.87 -1.79
C GLU A 127 13.01 -2.06 -1.86
N THR A 128 12.75 -1.22 -0.86
CA THR A 128 11.59 -0.30 -0.87
C THR A 128 11.74 0.81 -1.94
N SER A 129 12.97 1.20 -2.30
CA SER A 129 13.18 2.23 -3.33
C SER A 129 12.71 1.82 -4.72
N ARG A 130 12.49 0.52 -4.94
CA ARG A 130 11.93 -0.03 -6.16
C ARG A 130 10.56 0.55 -6.50
N LEU A 131 9.79 1.00 -5.50
CA LEU A 131 8.52 1.69 -5.72
C LEU A 131 8.68 2.94 -6.59
N ASN A 132 9.78 3.69 -6.46
CA ASN A 132 10.01 4.86 -7.29
C ASN A 132 10.25 4.48 -8.77
N ASP A 133 10.87 3.32 -9.03
CA ASP A 133 11.08 2.84 -10.40
C ASP A 133 9.72 2.41 -11.01
N ILE A 134 8.87 1.75 -10.22
CA ILE A 134 7.49 1.40 -10.59
C ILE A 134 6.66 2.67 -10.87
N ILE A 135 6.82 3.72 -10.07
CA ILE A 135 6.13 5.01 -10.28
C ILE A 135 6.51 5.64 -11.62
N VAL A 136 7.78 5.60 -12.00
CA VAL A 136 8.24 6.12 -13.30
C VAL A 136 7.66 5.29 -14.44
N GLU A 137 7.71 3.96 -14.33
CA GLU A 137 7.11 3.06 -15.33
C GLU A 137 5.59 3.27 -15.47
N ALA A 138 4.89 3.45 -14.35
CA ALA A 138 3.46 3.71 -14.31
C ALA A 138 3.09 5.02 -14.98
N ALA A 139 3.91 6.08 -14.80
CA ALA A 139 3.71 7.35 -15.50
C ALA A 139 3.84 7.19 -17.03
N ASP A 140 4.82 6.41 -17.50
CA ASP A 140 4.97 6.12 -18.93
C ASP A 140 3.80 5.29 -19.50
N ARG A 141 3.13 4.51 -18.64
CA ARG A 141 1.99 3.64 -18.99
C ARG A 141 0.63 4.28 -18.75
N GLU A 142 0.59 5.52 -18.24
CA GLU A 142 -0.64 6.22 -17.84
C GLU A 142 -1.46 5.46 -16.78
N GLU A 143 -0.80 4.66 -15.93
CA GLU A 143 -1.42 3.88 -14.86
C GLU A 143 -1.51 4.66 -13.54
N GLY A 144 -2.50 4.32 -12.73
CA GLY A 144 -2.55 4.70 -11.31
C GLY A 144 -1.47 3.98 -10.50
N LEU A 145 -1.06 4.53 -9.35
CA LEU A 145 -0.02 3.92 -8.52
C LEU A 145 -0.47 2.57 -7.94
N GLY A 146 -1.71 2.48 -7.47
CA GLY A 146 -2.20 1.22 -6.90
C GLY A 146 -2.35 0.12 -7.95
N GLU A 147 -2.79 0.46 -9.17
CA GLU A 147 -2.82 -0.45 -10.32
C GLU A 147 -1.41 -0.94 -10.69
N ALA A 148 -0.46 -0.02 -10.87
CA ALA A 148 0.91 -0.37 -11.27
C ALA A 148 1.62 -1.26 -10.26
N VAL A 149 1.43 -1.01 -8.97
CA VAL A 149 1.98 -1.87 -7.91
C VAL A 149 1.31 -3.24 -7.94
N GLY A 150 -0.01 -3.31 -8.09
CA GLY A 150 -0.72 -4.59 -8.22
C GLY A 150 -0.24 -5.41 -9.42
N ARG A 151 -0.06 -4.74 -10.57
CA ARG A 151 0.50 -5.33 -11.79
C ARG A 151 1.88 -5.90 -11.55
N VAL A 152 2.82 -5.12 -11.00
CA VAL A 152 4.20 -5.58 -10.76
C VAL A 152 4.23 -6.74 -9.78
N ILE A 153 3.43 -6.70 -8.71
CA ILE A 153 3.35 -7.79 -7.74
C ILE A 153 2.90 -9.11 -8.39
N GLU A 154 1.91 -9.05 -9.28
CA GLU A 154 1.38 -10.22 -9.99
C GLU A 154 2.29 -10.69 -11.14
N GLU A 155 2.70 -9.80 -12.05
CA GLU A 155 3.47 -10.15 -13.24
C GLU A 155 4.87 -10.68 -12.89
N GLU A 156 5.50 -10.14 -11.84
CA GLU A 156 6.80 -10.62 -11.37
C GLU A 156 6.69 -11.77 -10.36
N GLN A 157 5.47 -12.19 -10.03
CA GLN A 157 5.22 -13.34 -9.17
C GLN A 157 5.88 -13.20 -7.79
N LEU A 158 5.77 -12.02 -7.16
CA LEU A 158 6.36 -11.79 -5.85
C LEU A 158 5.90 -12.85 -4.83
N PRO A 159 6.78 -13.25 -3.89
CA PRO A 159 6.61 -14.48 -3.11
C PRO A 159 5.35 -14.49 -2.25
N ASN A 160 4.91 -13.32 -1.78
CA ASN A 160 3.75 -13.19 -0.89
C ASN A 160 2.58 -12.42 -1.53
N ARG A 161 2.49 -12.37 -2.86
CA ARG A 161 1.43 -11.63 -3.58
C ARG A 161 -0.02 -11.92 -3.11
N LYS A 162 -0.29 -13.13 -2.62
CA LYS A 162 -1.62 -13.54 -2.12
C LYS A 162 -2.12 -12.75 -0.90
N VAL A 163 -1.26 -11.98 -0.23
CA VAL A 163 -1.67 -11.14 0.90
C VAL A 163 -1.66 -9.65 0.57
N SER A 164 -1.39 -9.30 -0.69
CA SER A 164 -1.38 -7.92 -1.19
C SER A 164 -2.76 -7.50 -1.68
N ILE A 165 -3.20 -6.34 -1.20
CA ILE A 165 -4.44 -5.69 -1.61
C ILE A 165 -4.33 -5.17 -3.04
N ALA A 166 -3.17 -4.60 -3.42
CA ALA A 166 -2.91 -4.13 -4.78
C ALA A 166 -2.97 -5.28 -5.79
N ALA A 167 -2.32 -6.41 -5.48
CA ALA A 167 -2.35 -7.61 -6.31
C ALA A 167 -3.76 -8.19 -6.46
N ALA A 168 -4.51 -8.28 -5.36
CA ALA A 168 -5.90 -8.74 -5.37
C ALA A 168 -6.80 -7.83 -6.24
N GLY A 169 -6.62 -6.52 -6.14
CA GLY A 169 -7.34 -5.55 -6.96
C GLY A 169 -7.03 -5.69 -8.45
N TYR A 170 -5.74 -5.77 -8.81
CA TYR A 170 -5.31 -5.99 -10.20
C TYR A 170 -5.89 -7.31 -10.76
N HIS A 171 -5.82 -8.39 -9.99
CA HIS A 171 -6.37 -9.69 -10.40
C HIS A 171 -7.90 -9.67 -10.58
N ALA A 172 -8.63 -8.97 -9.69
CA ALA A 172 -10.09 -8.92 -9.69
C ALA A 172 -10.67 -7.82 -10.60
N GLY A 173 -9.84 -6.96 -11.20
CA GLY A 173 -10.30 -5.76 -11.92
C GLY A 173 -10.97 -4.73 -11.00
N VAL A 174 -10.56 -4.70 -9.72
CA VAL A 174 -11.05 -3.76 -8.70
C VAL A 174 -10.02 -2.64 -8.52
N PRO A 175 -10.39 -1.36 -8.71
CA PRO A 175 -9.44 -0.26 -8.57
C PRO A 175 -8.86 -0.18 -7.16
N ILE A 176 -7.54 -0.13 -7.11
CA ILE A 176 -6.76 0.23 -5.92
C ILE A 176 -6.07 1.54 -6.27
N THR A 177 -6.38 2.59 -5.52
CA THR A 177 -5.91 3.96 -5.78
C THR A 177 -5.08 4.47 -4.61
N SER A 178 -4.03 5.23 -4.90
CA SER A 178 -3.13 5.80 -3.89
C SER A 178 -3.03 7.32 -4.03
N HIS A 179 -3.52 8.02 -3.02
CA HIS A 179 -3.49 9.48 -2.94
C HIS A 179 -2.29 9.91 -2.10
N VAL A 180 -1.16 10.09 -2.78
CA VAL A 180 0.14 10.39 -2.18
C VAL A 180 0.22 11.86 -1.78
N SER A 181 0.67 12.11 -0.56
CA SER A 181 0.99 13.44 -0.06
C SER A 181 2.50 13.63 -0.10
N ILE A 182 2.98 14.55 -0.96
CA ILE A 182 4.41 14.83 -1.10
C ILE A 182 5.00 15.23 0.26
N GLY A 183 6.07 14.55 0.65
CA GLY A 183 6.75 14.74 1.93
C GLY A 183 6.20 13.90 3.09
N SER A 184 5.13 13.12 2.88
CA SER A 184 4.58 12.22 3.91
C SER A 184 5.19 10.82 3.89
N ASP A 185 5.61 10.33 2.72
CA ASP A 185 6.12 8.98 2.54
C ASP A 185 7.64 8.91 2.42
N ILE A 186 8.21 7.80 2.90
CA ILE A 186 9.67 7.60 3.00
C ILE A 186 10.39 7.56 1.64
N ILE A 187 9.69 7.13 0.59
CA ILE A 187 10.27 6.98 -0.76
C ILE A 187 10.63 8.31 -1.41
N HIS A 188 10.06 9.44 -0.94
CA HIS A 188 10.30 10.77 -1.49
C HIS A 188 11.74 11.27 -1.27
N ALA A 189 12.39 10.85 -0.18
CA ALA A 189 13.75 11.26 0.13
C ALA A 189 14.79 10.58 -0.76
N MET A 190 14.46 9.42 -1.33
CA MET A 190 15.38 8.57 -2.08
C MET A 190 15.81 9.22 -3.40
N GLN A 191 17.03 8.92 -3.84
CA GLN A 191 17.63 9.55 -5.03
C GLN A 191 16.83 9.30 -6.32
N ASN A 192 16.23 8.11 -6.46
CA ASN A 192 15.46 7.72 -7.64
C ASN A 192 14.00 8.24 -7.65
N CYS A 193 13.57 9.00 -6.64
CA CYS A 193 12.23 9.59 -6.68
C CYS A 193 12.14 10.68 -7.76
N ASP A 194 11.20 10.52 -8.69
CA ASP A 194 10.77 11.51 -9.66
C ASP A 194 9.43 12.12 -9.23
N GLY A 195 9.44 13.40 -8.87
CA GLY A 195 8.25 14.11 -8.38
C GLY A 195 7.20 14.38 -9.46
N ALA A 196 7.59 14.44 -10.74
CA ALA A 196 6.64 14.61 -11.84
C ALA A 196 5.89 13.31 -12.10
N ALA A 197 6.60 12.19 -12.19
CA ALA A 197 5.99 10.86 -12.31
C ALA A 197 5.08 10.57 -11.12
N LEU A 198 5.55 10.82 -9.89
CA LEU A 198 4.75 10.65 -8.68
C LEU A 198 3.44 11.48 -8.73
N GLY A 199 3.55 12.76 -9.11
CA GLY A 199 2.40 13.65 -9.25
C GLY A 199 1.42 13.18 -10.33
N GLN A 200 1.91 12.62 -11.44
CA GLN A 200 1.09 12.08 -12.50
C GLN A 200 0.31 10.85 -12.02
N VAL A 201 0.98 9.82 -11.51
CA VAL A 201 0.33 8.55 -11.13
C VAL A 201 -0.68 8.73 -9.99
N THR A 202 -0.39 9.61 -9.03
CA THR A 202 -1.34 9.90 -7.94
C THR A 202 -2.52 10.74 -8.40
N TYR A 203 -2.33 11.58 -9.43
CA TYR A 203 -3.43 12.31 -10.04
C TYR A 203 -4.29 11.41 -10.93
N THR A 204 -3.70 10.44 -11.63
CA THR A 204 -4.43 9.35 -12.29
C THR A 204 -5.33 8.62 -11.29
N ASP A 205 -4.76 8.20 -10.16
CA ASP A 205 -5.54 7.58 -9.06
C ASP A 205 -6.64 8.47 -8.49
N PHE A 206 -6.47 9.81 -8.49
CA PHE A 206 -7.51 10.74 -8.05
C PHE A 206 -8.70 10.82 -9.03
N LEU A 207 -8.48 10.52 -10.31
CA LEU A 207 -9.50 10.58 -11.35
C LEU A 207 -10.24 9.24 -11.55
N ILE A 208 -9.76 8.16 -10.95
CA ILE A 208 -10.37 6.82 -10.93
C ILE A 208 -11.35 6.72 -9.76
#